data_AF-A0A8C9BS22-F1
#
_entry.id   AF-A0A8C9BS22-F1
#
_cell.length_a   1.000
_cell.length_b   1.000
_cell.length_c   1.000
_cell.angle_alpha   90.00
_cell.angle_beta   90.00
_cell.angle_gamma   90.00
#
_symmetry.space_group_name_H-M   'P 1'
#
loop_
_entity.id
_entity.type
_entity.pdbx_description
1 polymer ?
#
loop_
_entity_poly.entity_id
_entity_poly.type
_entity_poly.pdbx_seq_one_letter_code
_entity_poly.pdbx_strand_id
1 'polypeptide(L)'
;MWKRIDRQLKIKAGDGPQASQLKELGPAQELTVPHPVALSEFQSFPVFEDISHHIKEVGAQLVKKVNAIFQLDITKDGKTILQWTIDLKNGSGSMYPGPARLPADTVFTIPEPVFMALVLGKMNPQKAFLAGKFKVSGKVLLGQKLERVFKDWAKY
;
A
#
# COMPACT_ATOMS: atom_id res chain seq x y z
N MET A 1 41.42 33.18 -7.11
CA MET A 1 41.43 31.71 -7.02
C MET A 1 42.67 31.29 -6.24
N TRP A 2 42.52 30.72 -5.05
CA TRP A 2 43.65 30.41 -4.16
C TRP A 2 43.98 28.91 -4.08
N LYS A 3 45.24 28.68 -3.72
CA LYS A 3 46.09 27.54 -4.07
C LYS A 3 45.73 26.20 -3.40
N ARG A 4 46.07 25.15 -4.16
CA ARG A 4 46.49 23.78 -3.81
C ARG A 4 46.61 23.45 -2.31
N ILE A 5 46.02 22.33 -1.93
CA ILE A 5 46.15 21.66 -0.63
C ILE A 5 47.19 20.54 -0.77
N ASP A 6 48.07 20.42 0.22
CA ASP A 6 49.07 19.35 0.33
C ASP A 6 48.85 18.57 1.64
N ARG A 7 48.65 17.24 1.53
CA ARG A 7 49.17 16.26 2.49
C ARG A 7 48.93 14.81 2.06
N GLN A 8 50.01 14.04 2.07
CA GLN A 8 50.02 12.57 2.08
C GLN A 8 50.35 12.09 3.50
N LEU A 9 49.67 11.06 4.02
CA LEU A 9 50.14 10.30 5.18
C LEU A 9 49.62 8.84 5.25
N LYS A 10 50.10 8.02 4.31
CA LYS A 10 50.74 6.70 4.56
C LYS A 10 50.18 5.86 5.74
N ILE A 11 49.35 4.85 5.44
CA ILE A 11 48.99 3.76 6.36
C ILE A 11 50.01 2.61 6.21
N LYS A 12 50.37 1.95 7.32
CA LYS A 12 51.32 0.83 7.40
C LYS A 12 50.61 -0.42 7.95
N ALA A 13 50.87 -1.59 7.37
CA ALA A 13 50.32 -2.87 7.82
C ALA A 13 51.00 -3.42 9.09
N GLY A 14 50.29 -4.30 9.81
CA GLY A 14 50.79 -5.06 10.97
C GLY A 14 49.90 -6.28 11.26
N ASP A 15 50.52 -7.38 11.68
CA ASP A 15 49.96 -8.73 11.85
C ASP A 15 49.02 -8.94 13.06
N GLY A 16 48.39 -10.14 13.12
CA GLY A 16 47.43 -10.58 14.15
C GLY A 16 48.04 -10.91 15.53
N PRO A 17 47.30 -11.63 16.43
CA PRO A 17 47.03 -13.07 16.22
C PRO A 17 45.68 -13.61 16.78
N GLN A 18 45.50 -14.94 16.72
CA GLN A 18 44.31 -15.72 17.14
C GLN A 18 44.05 -15.78 18.67
N ALA A 19 42.77 -15.65 19.04
CA ALA A 19 42.10 -16.19 20.23
C ALA A 19 40.55 -16.06 20.02
N SER A 20 39.63 -16.87 20.57
CA SER A 20 39.71 -18.20 21.21
C SER A 20 38.34 -18.90 21.13
N GLN A 21 38.24 -20.17 21.58
CA GLN A 21 37.03 -21.02 21.51
C GLN A 21 36.07 -20.80 22.71
N LEU A 22 34.76 -20.80 22.47
CA LEU A 22 33.75 -21.08 23.52
C LEU A 22 32.65 -21.98 22.95
N LYS A 23 32.41 -23.13 23.61
CA LYS A 23 31.18 -23.94 23.47
C LYS A 23 30.32 -23.65 24.70
N GLU A 24 29.00 -23.57 24.55
CA GLU A 24 28.05 -24.38 25.32
C GLU A 24 26.60 -24.20 24.82
N LEU A 25 25.69 -25.05 25.33
CA LEU A 25 24.41 -25.41 24.73
C LEU A 25 23.22 -24.63 25.31
N GLY A 26 22.18 -24.43 24.49
CA GLY A 26 20.85 -24.04 24.95
C GLY A 26 19.82 -24.04 23.81
N PRO A 27 18.74 -24.86 23.87
CA PRO A 27 17.65 -24.79 22.91
C PRO A 27 16.61 -23.78 23.37
N ALA A 28 16.58 -22.60 22.76
CA ALA A 28 15.51 -21.62 22.93
C ALA A 28 15.08 -21.08 21.55
N GLN A 29 13.87 -21.45 21.14
CA GLN A 29 13.18 -20.77 20.06
C GLN A 29 12.59 -19.47 20.64
N GLU A 30 13.06 -18.32 20.19
CA GLU A 30 12.38 -17.04 20.40
C GLU A 30 12.54 -16.19 19.11
N LEU A 31 11.49 -15.44 18.80
CA LEU A 31 11.26 -14.78 17.52
C LEU A 31 12.08 -13.50 17.32
N THR A 32 12.22 -13.13 16.03
CA THR A 32 12.18 -11.76 15.48
C THR A 32 13.43 -11.30 14.72
N VAL A 33 13.41 -11.47 13.40
CA VAL A 33 14.15 -10.62 12.46
C VAL A 33 13.28 -9.43 12.03
N PRO A 34 13.85 -8.22 11.82
CA PRO A 34 13.06 -7.02 11.58
C PRO A 34 12.49 -6.95 10.15
N HIS A 35 11.17 -6.90 10.07
CA HIS A 35 10.28 -6.57 8.94
C HIS A 35 10.91 -6.08 7.62
N PRO A 36 10.72 -6.88 6.55
CA PRO A 36 10.17 -6.38 5.28
C PRO A 36 8.72 -6.84 5.03
N VAL A 37 8.21 -7.74 5.87
CA VAL A 37 7.02 -8.60 5.62
C VAL A 37 5.71 -7.82 5.39
N ALA A 38 5.54 -6.67 6.06
CA ALA A 38 4.27 -5.96 6.07
C ALA A 38 3.81 -5.41 4.70
N LEU A 39 4.70 -5.16 3.73
CA LEU A 39 4.30 -4.60 2.43
C LEU A 39 3.93 -5.68 1.40
N SER A 40 4.58 -6.85 1.44
CA SER A 40 4.27 -7.94 0.51
C SER A 40 2.88 -8.53 0.77
N GLU A 41 2.46 -8.64 2.04
CA GLU A 41 1.14 -9.16 2.40
C GLU A 41 -0.01 -8.31 1.81
N PHE A 42 0.14 -6.98 1.74
CA PHE A 42 -0.85 -6.12 1.11
C PHE A 42 -0.72 -6.01 -0.42
N GLN A 43 0.43 -6.36 -1.01
CA GLN A 43 0.57 -6.47 -2.46
C GLN A 43 -0.03 -7.78 -2.98
N SER A 44 0.09 -8.86 -2.22
CA SER A 44 -0.49 -10.18 -2.50
C SER A 44 -1.88 -10.38 -1.91
N PHE A 45 -2.61 -9.29 -1.60
CA PHE A 45 -3.94 -9.42 -0.98
C PHE A 45 -4.96 -9.87 -2.04
N PRO A 46 -5.64 -11.02 -1.88
CA PRO A 46 -6.50 -11.58 -2.93
C PRO A 46 -7.58 -10.60 -3.42
N VAL A 47 -8.11 -9.76 -2.51
CA VAL A 47 -9.12 -8.73 -2.86
C VAL A 47 -8.67 -7.80 -4.00
N PHE A 48 -7.38 -7.46 -4.10
CA PHE A 48 -6.88 -6.60 -5.16
C PHE A 48 -6.77 -7.33 -6.49
N GLU A 49 -6.46 -8.62 -6.47
CA GLU A 49 -6.49 -9.50 -7.64
C GLU A 49 -7.93 -9.73 -8.11
N ASP A 50 -8.86 -10.02 -7.19
CA ASP A 50 -10.29 -10.20 -7.44
C ASP A 50 -10.92 -8.93 -8.05
N ILE A 51 -10.67 -7.75 -7.46
CA ILE A 51 -11.12 -6.47 -8.01
C ILE A 51 -10.49 -6.23 -9.40
N SER A 52 -9.20 -6.53 -9.56
CA SER A 52 -8.51 -6.38 -10.85
C SER A 52 -9.07 -7.33 -11.92
N HIS A 53 -9.45 -8.55 -11.54
CA HIS A 53 -10.10 -9.52 -12.42
C HIS A 53 -11.49 -9.03 -12.84
N HIS A 54 -12.32 -8.64 -11.87
CA HIS A 54 -13.65 -8.11 -12.13
C HIS A 54 -13.60 -6.87 -13.05
N ILE A 55 -12.64 -5.97 -12.85
CA ILE A 55 -12.43 -4.82 -13.75
C ILE A 55 -12.00 -5.27 -15.16
N LYS A 56 -11.19 -6.33 -15.32
CA LYS A 56 -10.86 -6.86 -16.65
C LYS A 56 -12.09 -7.45 -17.36
N GLU A 57 -12.99 -8.10 -16.63
CA GLU A 57 -14.19 -8.74 -17.18
C GLU A 57 -15.28 -7.73 -17.58
N VAL A 58 -15.65 -6.82 -16.67
CA VAL A 58 -16.80 -5.92 -16.87
C VAL A 58 -16.43 -4.43 -16.93
N GLY A 59 -15.15 -4.09 -16.93
CA GLY A 59 -14.67 -2.73 -16.75
C GLY A 59 -15.17 -1.72 -17.79
N ALA A 60 -15.42 -2.12 -19.05
CA ALA A 60 -16.05 -1.25 -20.04
C ALA A 60 -17.48 -0.81 -19.63
N GLN A 61 -18.21 -1.63 -18.86
CA GLN A 61 -19.46 -1.24 -18.22
C GLN A 61 -19.22 -0.36 -16.99
N LEU A 62 -18.20 -0.67 -16.19
CA LEU A 62 -17.84 0.11 -14.99
C LEU A 62 -17.38 1.53 -15.34
N VAL A 63 -16.61 1.71 -16.41
CA VAL A 63 -16.18 3.02 -16.94
C VAL A 63 -17.40 3.85 -17.34
N LYS A 64 -18.32 3.28 -18.14
CA LYS A 64 -19.58 3.95 -18.52
C LYS A 64 -20.45 4.31 -17.30
N LYS A 65 -20.53 3.41 -16.32
CA LYS A 65 -21.30 3.63 -15.09
C LYS A 65 -20.65 4.70 -14.22
N VAL A 66 -19.34 4.65 -13.97
CA VAL A 66 -18.64 5.40 -12.91
C VAL A 66 -18.01 6.68 -13.44
N ASN A 67 -17.17 6.60 -14.48
CA ASN A 67 -16.44 7.68 -15.14
C ASN A 67 -15.54 8.52 -14.18
N ALA A 68 -14.62 7.85 -13.48
CA ALA A 68 -13.78 8.47 -12.46
C ALA A 68 -12.47 7.71 -12.17
N ILE A 69 -11.45 8.41 -11.68
CA ILE A 69 -10.20 7.81 -11.17
C ILE A 69 -10.16 7.92 -9.63
N PHE A 70 -9.82 6.83 -8.95
CA PHE A 70 -9.75 6.74 -7.50
C PHE A 70 -8.35 6.37 -7.03
N GLN A 71 -7.85 7.01 -5.98
CA GLN A 71 -6.61 6.61 -5.31
C GLN A 71 -6.91 6.14 -3.87
N LEU A 72 -6.28 5.04 -3.47
CA LEU A 72 -6.31 4.47 -2.13
C LEU A 72 -4.94 4.67 -1.48
N ASP A 73 -4.86 5.52 -0.47
CA ASP A 73 -3.67 5.74 0.35
C ASP A 73 -3.86 5.01 1.69
N ILE A 74 -3.27 3.82 1.81
CA ILE A 74 -3.32 3.04 3.05
C ILE A 74 -2.19 3.49 3.97
N THR A 75 -2.54 3.86 5.20
CA THR A 75 -1.63 4.50 6.15
C THR A 75 -1.42 3.67 7.41
N LYS A 76 -0.19 3.71 7.94
CA LYS A 76 0.19 3.17 9.25
C LYS A 76 1.05 4.21 9.96
N ASP A 77 0.73 4.49 11.22
CA ASP A 77 1.39 5.52 12.04
C ASP A 77 1.49 6.90 11.35
N GLY A 78 0.42 7.27 10.64
CA GLY A 78 0.31 8.53 9.89
C GLY A 78 1.07 8.59 8.56
N LYS A 79 1.81 7.54 8.19
CA LYS A 79 2.57 7.45 6.93
C LYS A 79 1.85 6.55 5.93
N THR A 80 1.81 6.94 4.66
CA THR A 80 1.32 6.07 3.58
C THR A 80 2.31 4.92 3.38
N ILE A 81 1.83 3.69 3.56
CA ILE A 81 2.62 2.47 3.37
C ILE A 81 2.31 1.78 2.04
N LEU A 82 1.09 1.94 1.54
CA LEU A 82 0.64 1.32 0.29
C LEU A 82 -0.25 2.31 -0.46
N GLN A 83 -0.04 2.38 -1.78
CA GLN A 83 -0.91 3.13 -2.69
C GLN A 83 -1.44 2.21 -3.78
N TRP A 84 -2.71 2.39 -4.13
CA TRP A 84 -3.35 1.75 -5.29
C TRP A 84 -4.21 2.77 -6.02
N THR A 85 -4.36 2.57 -7.33
CA THR A 85 -5.25 3.37 -8.18
C THR A 85 -6.27 2.47 -8.86
N ILE A 86 -7.52 2.91 -8.87
CA ILE A 86 -8.60 2.32 -9.65
C ILE A 86 -9.04 3.34 -10.70
N ASP A 87 -8.70 3.09 -11.96
CA ASP A 87 -9.12 3.90 -13.10
C ASP A 87 -10.39 3.29 -13.70
N LEU A 88 -11.54 3.92 -13.43
CA LEU A 88 -12.82 3.62 -14.09
C LEU A 88 -13.23 4.80 -14.98
N LYS A 89 -12.28 5.34 -15.73
CA LYS A 89 -12.43 6.51 -16.61
C LYS A 89 -11.87 6.26 -18.00
N ASN A 90 -10.72 5.59 -18.10
CA ASN A 90 -9.98 5.41 -19.34
C ASN A 90 -10.07 3.96 -19.86
N GLY A 91 -10.20 3.82 -21.18
CA GLY A 91 -10.23 2.52 -21.87
C GLY A 91 -11.33 1.59 -21.33
N SER A 92 -10.97 0.34 -21.07
CA SER A 92 -11.83 -0.66 -20.42
C SER A 92 -11.74 -0.63 -18.89
N GLY A 93 -11.10 0.39 -18.29
CA GLY A 93 -10.81 0.45 -16.87
C GLY A 93 -9.60 -0.41 -16.45
N SER A 94 -9.01 -0.07 -15.31
CA SER A 94 -7.89 -0.84 -14.72
C SER A 94 -7.75 -0.60 -13.22
N MET A 95 -7.07 -1.51 -12.53
CA MET A 95 -6.52 -1.28 -11.20
C MET A 95 -5.02 -1.56 -11.23
N TYR A 96 -4.23 -0.73 -10.55
CA TYR A 96 -2.77 -0.85 -10.53
C TYR A 96 -2.15 -0.32 -9.23
N PRO A 97 -1.00 -0.87 -8.79
CA PRO A 97 -0.29 -0.38 -7.61
C PRO A 97 0.37 0.98 -7.89
N GLY A 98 0.50 1.78 -6.83
CA GLY A 98 1.05 3.12 -6.86
C GLY A 98 0.01 4.25 -6.97
N PRO A 99 0.47 5.51 -6.90
CA PRO A 99 -0.38 6.69 -7.00
C PRO A 99 -0.97 6.86 -8.41
N ALA A 100 -2.02 7.68 -8.51
CA ALA A 100 -2.72 7.87 -9.76
C ALA A 100 -1.85 8.59 -10.80
N ARG A 101 -1.72 8.01 -12.00
CA ARG A 101 -0.94 8.57 -13.11
C ARG A 101 -1.57 9.81 -13.74
N LEU A 102 -2.86 10.01 -13.50
CA LEU A 102 -3.66 11.16 -13.88
C LEU A 102 -4.36 11.69 -12.62
N PRO A 103 -4.81 12.96 -12.58
CA PRO A 103 -5.48 13.53 -11.41
C PRO A 103 -6.66 12.66 -10.94
N ALA A 104 -6.57 12.14 -9.71
CA ALA A 104 -7.63 11.36 -9.11
C ALA A 104 -8.87 12.24 -8.86
N ASP A 105 -10.04 11.76 -9.27
CA ASP A 105 -11.33 12.41 -8.98
C ASP A 105 -11.71 12.26 -7.49
N THR A 106 -11.18 11.25 -6.79
CA THR A 106 -11.37 11.01 -5.36
C THR A 106 -10.17 10.29 -4.76
N VAL A 107 -9.71 10.73 -3.58
CA VAL A 107 -8.63 10.06 -2.82
C VAL A 107 -9.17 9.61 -1.47
N PHE A 108 -8.88 8.36 -1.10
CA PHE A 108 -9.21 7.79 0.20
C PHE A 108 -7.93 7.63 1.02
N THR A 109 -7.87 8.25 2.21
CA THR A 109 -6.76 8.04 3.15
C THR A 109 -7.26 7.17 4.30
N ILE A 110 -6.86 5.90 4.29
CA ILE A 110 -7.45 4.84 5.13
C ILE A 110 -6.36 4.28 6.06
N PRO A 111 -6.55 4.25 7.39
CA PRO A 111 -5.67 3.48 8.27
C PRO A 111 -5.73 1.99 7.94
N GLU A 112 -4.58 1.32 7.90
CA GLU A 112 -4.44 -0.12 7.61
C GLU A 112 -5.48 -1.02 8.34
N PRO A 113 -5.66 -0.94 9.69
CA PRO A 113 -6.65 -1.77 10.37
C PRO A 113 -8.11 -1.44 9.99
N VAL A 114 -8.38 -0.21 9.52
CA VAL A 114 -9.70 0.17 8.98
C VAL A 114 -9.87 -0.43 7.58
N PHE A 115 -8.83 -0.39 6.74
CA PHE A 115 -8.84 -1.01 5.41
C PHE A 115 -9.09 -2.52 5.50
N MET A 116 -8.39 -3.24 6.37
CA MET A 116 -8.62 -4.66 6.64
C MET A 116 -10.07 -4.95 7.07
N ALA A 117 -10.63 -4.14 7.97
CA ALA A 117 -12.00 -4.32 8.42
C ALA A 117 -13.06 -4.02 7.33
N LEU A 118 -12.77 -3.10 6.41
CA LEU A 118 -13.63 -2.81 5.25
C LEU A 118 -13.59 -3.95 4.22
N VAL A 119 -12.39 -4.43 3.87
CA VAL A 119 -12.18 -5.55 2.93
C VAL A 119 -12.83 -6.83 3.42
N LEU A 120 -12.69 -7.17 4.69
CA LEU A 120 -13.29 -8.37 5.30
C LEU A 120 -14.80 -8.23 5.56
N GLY A 121 -15.46 -7.16 5.10
CA GLY A 121 -16.89 -6.89 5.36
C GLY A 121 -17.27 -6.63 6.82
N LYS A 122 -16.29 -6.65 7.74
CA LYS A 122 -16.46 -6.43 9.19
C LYS A 122 -16.83 -5.00 9.55
N MET A 123 -16.68 -4.06 8.62
CA MET A 123 -16.99 -2.64 8.79
C MET A 123 -17.75 -2.09 7.58
N ASN A 124 -18.81 -1.33 7.81
CA ASN A 124 -19.53 -0.65 6.74
C ASN A 124 -18.79 0.65 6.32
N PRO A 125 -18.51 0.87 5.01
CA PRO A 125 -17.75 2.02 4.54
C PRO A 125 -18.38 3.38 4.90
N GLN A 126 -19.70 3.54 4.69
CA GLN A 126 -20.40 4.79 4.98
C GLN A 126 -20.36 5.14 6.47
N LYS A 127 -20.65 4.18 7.36
CA LYS A 127 -20.57 4.38 8.81
C LYS A 127 -19.14 4.70 9.26
N ALA A 128 -18.13 4.08 8.66
CA ALA A 128 -16.73 4.33 8.97
C ALA A 128 -16.26 5.72 8.53
N PHE A 129 -16.68 6.19 7.35
CA PHE A 129 -16.43 7.56 6.88
C PHE A 129 -17.11 8.60 7.76
N LEU A 130 -18.41 8.43 8.05
CA LEU A 130 -19.18 9.35 8.91
C LEU A 130 -18.64 9.41 10.35
N ALA A 131 -18.07 8.31 10.85
CA ALA A 131 -17.38 8.25 12.14
C ALA A 131 -15.91 8.72 12.10
N GLY A 132 -15.44 9.27 10.98
CA GLY A 132 -14.08 9.82 10.82
C GLY A 132 -12.95 8.78 10.84
N LYS A 133 -13.25 7.48 10.68
CA LYS A 133 -12.25 6.40 10.74
C LYS A 133 -11.28 6.40 9.55
N PHE A 134 -11.70 6.99 8.43
CA PHE A 134 -10.85 7.27 7.28
C PHE A 134 -11.30 8.58 6.62
N LYS A 135 -10.44 9.17 5.79
CA LYS A 135 -10.71 10.44 5.11
C LYS A 135 -10.99 10.21 3.62
N VAL A 136 -11.82 11.08 3.06
CA VAL A 136 -12.08 11.16 1.61
C VAL A 136 -11.89 12.60 1.17
N SER A 137 -11.13 12.82 0.11
CA SER A 137 -10.95 14.13 -0.53
C SER A 137 -11.28 14.06 -2.02
N GLY A 138 -11.51 15.22 -2.64
CA GLY A 138 -12.07 15.31 -3.98
C GLY A 138 -13.59 15.08 -4.00
N LYS A 139 -14.08 14.43 -5.05
CA LYS A 139 -15.52 14.30 -5.37
C LYS A 139 -16.18 13.15 -4.58
N VAL A 140 -16.38 13.32 -3.27
CA VAL A 140 -16.91 12.31 -2.32
C VAL A 140 -18.10 11.46 -2.86
N LEU A 141 -19.02 12.05 -3.63
CA LEU A 141 -20.16 11.34 -4.22
C LEU A 141 -19.74 10.24 -5.21
N LEU A 142 -18.61 10.37 -5.91
CA LEU A 142 -18.05 9.32 -6.76
C LEU A 142 -17.52 8.16 -5.92
N GLY A 143 -17.02 8.41 -4.71
CA GLY A 143 -16.64 7.35 -3.77
C GLY A 143 -17.84 6.50 -3.33
N GLN A 144 -19.00 7.12 -3.07
CA GLN A 144 -20.25 6.39 -2.81
C GLN A 144 -20.75 5.60 -4.03
N LYS A 145 -20.44 6.09 -5.24
CA LYS A 145 -20.79 5.42 -6.50
C LYS A 145 -19.93 4.17 -6.72
N LEU A 146 -18.64 4.25 -6.38
CA LEU A 146 -17.72 3.12 -6.36
C LEU A 146 -18.15 2.05 -5.35
N GLU A 147 -18.54 2.45 -4.14
CA GLU A 147 -19.06 1.53 -3.11
C GLU A 147 -20.27 0.73 -3.61
N ARG A 148 -21.24 1.37 -4.28
CA ARG A 148 -22.41 0.67 -4.84
C ARG A 148 -22.01 -0.38 -5.87
N VAL A 149 -21.08 -0.06 -6.76
CA VAL A 149 -20.57 -1.00 -7.77
C VAL A 149 -20.00 -2.26 -7.12
N PHE A 150 -19.09 -2.11 -6.15
CA PHE A 150 -18.49 -3.27 -5.48
C PHE A 150 -19.47 -4.01 -4.56
N LYS A 151 -20.45 -3.30 -3.96
CA LYS A 151 -21.51 -3.93 -3.18
C LYS A 151 -22.50 -4.72 -4.04
N ASP A 152 -22.71 -4.34 -5.30
CA ASP A 152 -23.55 -5.10 -6.23
C ASP A 152 -22.81 -6.31 -6.81
N TRP A 153 -21.48 -6.26 -6.91
CA TRP A 153 -20.62 -7.41 -7.21
C TRP A 153 -20.62 -8.43 -6.06
N ALA A 154 -20.30 -8.01 -4.83
CA ALA A 154 -20.18 -8.88 -3.65
C ALA A 154 -21.50 -9.43 -3.07
N LYS A 155 -22.59 -9.43 -3.86
CA LYS A 155 -23.88 -10.09 -3.56
C LYS A 155 -24.04 -11.44 -4.25
N TYR A 156 -23.09 -11.78 -5.12
CA TYR A 156 -23.00 -13.03 -5.88
C TYR A 156 -21.71 -13.77 -5.48
#